data_AF-Q946X2-F1
#
_entry.id   AF-Q946X2-F1
#
_cell.length_a   1.000
_cell.length_b   1.000
_cell.length_c   1.000
_cell.angle_alpha   90.00
_cell.angle_beta   90.00
_cell.angle_gamma   90.00
#
_symmetry.space_group_name_H-M   'P 1'
#
loop_
_entity.id
_entity.type
_entity.pdbx_description
1 polymer ?
#
loop_
_entity_poly.entity_id
_entity_poly.type
_entity_poly.pdbx_seq_one_letter_code
_entity_poly.pdbx_strand_id
1 'polypeptide(L)'
;MTVEMHAGLASEGGSKLKMLISYVDNLPTGDEQGLFYALDLGGTNFRVIRVQLGGKEKRVVKQEFDEVSIPPNLMTGTSEALFDFIAEALAKFVATEGEGFHPAPGRQRELGFTFSFPVWQTSIASGTLIRWTKGFNIEDAVEQDVVGELTKSVEKIGLDMRVTALVNDTIGTLAGGRYHNQDVIAAVILGTGTNAAYVERAHAIPKWHGLLPKSGEMVINMEW
;
A
#
# COMPACT_ATOMS: atom_id res chain seq x y z
N MET A 1 21.61 -5.49 13.82
CA MET A 1 20.54 -4.77 13.10
C MET A 1 21.10 -3.58 12.34
N THR A 2 21.60 -2.52 12.99
CA THR A 2 22.08 -1.30 12.30
C THR A 2 23.13 -1.53 11.21
N VAL A 3 24.08 -2.45 11.42
CA VAL A 3 25.08 -2.83 10.40
C VAL A 3 24.41 -3.38 9.14
N GLU A 4 23.45 -4.30 9.30
CA GLU A 4 22.69 -4.89 8.20
C GLU A 4 21.80 -3.86 7.49
N MET A 5 21.29 -2.85 8.22
CA MET A 5 20.51 -1.76 7.65
C MET A 5 21.38 -0.90 6.73
N HIS A 6 22.56 -0.49 7.21
CA HIS A 6 23.52 0.26 6.38
C HIS A 6 23.94 -0.54 5.15
N ALA A 7 24.22 -1.83 5.31
CA ALA A 7 24.60 -2.69 4.19
C ALA A 7 23.47 -2.83 3.15
N GLY A 8 22.21 -2.95 3.59
CA GLY A 8 21.05 -3.05 2.69
C GLY A 8 20.69 -1.72 1.98
N LEU A 9 21.01 -0.58 2.59
CA LEU A 9 20.90 0.74 1.95
C LEU A 9 22.08 1.07 1.02
N ALA A 10 23.24 0.46 1.23
CA ALA A 10 24.43 0.71 0.44
C ALA A 10 24.32 0.17 -0.99
N SER A 11 23.77 -1.04 -1.16
CA SER A 11 23.59 -1.67 -2.47
C SER A 11 22.49 -2.71 -2.45
N GLU A 12 21.88 -2.97 -3.61
CA GLU A 12 20.96 -4.10 -3.75
C GLU A 12 21.64 -5.43 -3.45
N GLY A 13 21.00 -6.23 -2.58
CA GLY A 13 21.57 -7.49 -2.10
C GLY A 13 22.78 -7.35 -1.15
N GLY A 14 23.10 -6.14 -0.68
CA GLY A 14 24.21 -5.91 0.26
C GLY A 14 24.00 -6.50 1.66
N SER A 15 22.78 -6.94 1.97
CA SER A 15 22.34 -7.41 3.29
C SER A 15 21.24 -8.46 3.16
N LYS A 16 20.97 -9.18 4.25
CA LYS A 16 19.75 -9.98 4.36
C LYS A 16 18.50 -9.10 4.46
N LEU A 17 18.63 -7.91 5.05
CA LEU A 17 17.59 -6.88 5.04
C LEU A 17 17.52 -6.28 3.63
N LYS A 18 16.34 -6.27 3.02
CA LYS A 18 16.19 -5.74 1.66
C LYS A 18 16.26 -4.21 1.63
N MET A 19 15.78 -3.55 2.68
CA MET A 19 15.77 -2.09 2.79
C MET A 19 15.20 -1.44 1.53
N LEU A 20 13.97 -1.84 1.18
CA LEU A 20 13.28 -1.48 -0.04
C LEU A 20 12.85 0.00 0.01
N ILE A 21 13.12 0.71 -1.08
CA ILE A 21 12.71 2.11 -1.26
C ILE A 21 11.22 2.14 -1.59
N SER A 22 10.44 2.83 -0.76
CA SER A 22 8.98 2.86 -0.88
C SER A 22 8.42 3.91 -1.84
N TYR A 23 9.24 4.88 -2.26
CA TYR A 23 8.79 6.09 -2.96
C TYR A 23 7.78 6.95 -2.16
N VAL A 24 7.58 6.66 -0.86
CA VAL A 24 6.84 7.52 0.06
C VAL A 24 7.84 8.47 0.70
N ASP A 25 7.85 9.70 0.21
CA ASP A 25 8.70 10.78 0.68
C ASP A 25 7.94 11.89 1.41
N ASN A 26 6.61 11.85 1.38
CA ASN A 26 5.73 12.74 2.10
C ASN A 26 4.68 11.91 2.85
N LEU A 27 4.81 11.85 4.17
CA LEU A 27 3.84 11.18 5.02
C LEU A 27 2.65 12.09 5.35
N PRO A 28 1.51 11.52 5.77
CA PRO A 28 0.34 12.31 6.12
C PRO A 28 0.61 13.34 7.21
N THR A 29 0.05 14.53 7.02
CA THR A 29 0.23 15.71 7.87
C THR A 29 -0.93 15.91 8.83
N GLY A 30 -2.11 15.37 8.48
CA GLY A 30 -3.36 15.68 9.14
C GLY A 30 -4.23 16.70 8.41
N ASP A 31 -3.68 17.41 7.42
CA ASP A 31 -4.38 18.45 6.67
C ASP A 31 -5.22 17.89 5.51
N GLU A 32 -5.14 16.58 5.27
CA GLU A 32 -5.81 15.89 4.18
C GLU A 32 -7.33 16.03 4.24
N GLN A 33 -7.93 16.23 3.07
CA GLN A 33 -9.37 16.46 2.90
C GLN A 33 -9.88 15.71 1.68
N GLY A 34 -11.10 15.17 1.79
CA GLY A 34 -11.76 14.48 0.68
C GLY A 34 -12.08 13.02 0.99
N LEU A 35 -12.65 12.37 -0.02
CA LEU A 35 -13.01 10.96 0.02
C LEU A 35 -11.89 10.13 -0.60
N PHE A 36 -11.38 9.17 0.17
CA PHE A 36 -10.35 8.23 -0.28
C PHE A 36 -10.76 6.81 0.01
N TYR A 37 -10.33 5.91 -0.87
CA TYR A 37 -10.49 4.47 -0.71
C TYR A 37 -9.16 3.82 -0.34
N ALA A 38 -9.22 2.70 0.35
CA ALA A 38 -8.08 1.82 0.53
C ALA A 38 -8.47 0.35 0.34
N LEU A 39 -7.56 -0.40 -0.28
CA LEU A 39 -7.62 -1.85 -0.40
C LEU A 39 -6.44 -2.41 0.39
N ASP A 40 -6.72 -3.29 1.35
CA ASP A 40 -5.71 -3.92 2.17
C ASP A 40 -5.73 -5.44 1.97
N LEU A 41 -4.74 -5.93 1.22
CA LEU A 41 -4.54 -7.35 0.95
C LEU A 41 -3.39 -7.88 1.82
N GLY A 42 -3.76 -8.52 2.92
CA GLY A 42 -2.84 -8.91 4.00
C GLY A 42 -2.53 -10.40 4.12
N GLY A 43 -3.44 -11.26 3.66
CA GLY A 43 -3.42 -12.71 3.88
C GLY A 43 -4.69 -13.38 3.36
N THR A 44 -5.31 -14.26 4.15
CA THR A 44 -6.53 -15.00 3.77
C THR A 44 -7.79 -14.13 3.69
N ASN A 45 -7.75 -12.91 4.22
CA ASN A 45 -8.78 -11.91 4.09
C ASN A 45 -8.17 -10.64 3.48
N PHE A 46 -9.00 -9.85 2.81
CA PHE A 46 -8.69 -8.47 2.47
C PHE A 46 -9.78 -7.54 2.99
N ARG A 47 -9.44 -6.26 3.10
CA ARG A 47 -10.36 -5.22 3.51
C ARG A 47 -10.50 -4.17 2.42
N VAL A 48 -11.72 -3.71 2.21
CA VAL A 48 -12.01 -2.51 1.43
C VAL A 48 -12.48 -1.44 2.40
N ILE A 49 -11.89 -0.25 2.30
CA ILE A 49 -12.08 0.83 3.27
C ILE A 49 -12.42 2.10 2.49
N ARG A 50 -13.34 2.91 3.01
CA ARG A 50 -13.52 4.30 2.57
C ARG A 50 -13.44 5.23 3.76
N VAL A 51 -12.82 6.38 3.54
CA VAL A 51 -12.64 7.40 4.57
C VAL A 51 -12.94 8.78 4.01
N GLN A 52 -13.74 9.55 4.76
CA GLN A 52 -13.96 10.96 4.51
C GLN A 52 -13.06 11.76 5.47
N LEU A 53 -12.04 12.41 4.90
CA LEU A 53 -11.11 13.26 5.62
C LEU A 53 -11.61 14.71 5.62
N GLY A 54 -11.50 15.38 6.78
CA GLY A 54 -12.02 16.72 7.03
C GLY A 54 -10.94 17.74 7.42
N GLY A 55 -9.66 17.45 7.16
CA GLY A 55 -8.53 18.31 7.49
C GLY A 55 -8.15 18.29 8.96
N LYS A 56 -7.26 19.22 9.34
CA LYS A 56 -6.55 19.23 10.62
C LYS A 56 -7.43 19.11 11.87
N GLU A 57 -8.56 19.80 11.86
CA GLU A 57 -9.46 19.87 13.02
C GLU A 57 -10.38 18.66 13.10
N LYS A 58 -11.00 18.28 11.96
CA LYS A 58 -12.01 17.21 11.94
C LYS A 58 -11.40 15.82 11.80
N ARG A 59 -10.18 15.72 11.27
CA ARG A 59 -9.49 14.45 10.98
C ARG A 59 -10.39 13.51 10.17
N VAL A 60 -10.58 12.29 10.65
CA VAL A 60 -11.49 11.31 10.05
C VAL A 60 -12.93 11.68 10.44
N VAL A 61 -13.70 12.17 9.46
CA VAL A 61 -15.12 12.53 9.66
C VAL A 61 -15.99 11.28 9.67
N LYS A 62 -15.73 10.36 8.73
CA LYS A 62 -16.48 9.13 8.57
C LYS A 62 -15.58 8.05 7.98
N GLN A 63 -15.72 6.83 8.46
CA GLN A 63 -14.97 5.68 7.98
C GLN A 63 -15.90 4.46 7.95
N GLU A 64 -15.85 3.71 6.86
CA GLU A 64 -16.54 2.43 6.72
C GLU A 64 -15.58 1.43 6.07
N PHE A 65 -15.75 0.15 6.39
CA PHE A 65 -14.97 -0.92 5.81
C PHE A 65 -15.78 -2.21 5.75
N ASP A 66 -15.44 -3.06 4.78
CA ASP A 66 -15.86 -4.46 4.72
C ASP A 66 -14.62 -5.35 4.71
N GLU A 67 -14.71 -6.50 5.40
CA GLU A 67 -13.71 -7.55 5.35
C GLU A 67 -14.24 -8.73 4.54
N VAL A 68 -13.46 -9.18 3.57
CA VAL A 68 -13.85 -10.24 2.63
C VAL A 68 -12.84 -11.37 2.72
N SER A 69 -13.35 -12.57 2.96
CA SER A 69 -12.54 -13.78 2.99
C SER A 69 -12.24 -14.24 1.56
N ILE A 70 -10.98 -14.56 1.30
CA ILE A 70 -10.52 -15.03 -0.02
C ILE A 70 -10.77 -16.53 -0.10
N PRO A 71 -11.57 -16.99 -1.08
CA PRO A 71 -11.73 -18.41 -1.35
C PRO A 71 -10.35 -19.08 -1.53
N PRO A 72 -10.05 -20.21 -0.86
CA PRO A 72 -8.72 -20.82 -0.90
C PRO A 72 -8.23 -21.15 -2.32
N ASN A 73 -9.15 -21.49 -3.22
CA ASN A 73 -8.83 -21.75 -4.64
C ASN A 73 -8.30 -20.53 -5.39
N LEU A 74 -8.60 -19.31 -4.95
CA LEU A 74 -8.05 -18.08 -5.53
C LEU A 74 -6.63 -17.77 -5.03
N MET A 75 -6.21 -18.33 -3.89
CA MET A 75 -4.85 -18.16 -3.37
C MET A 75 -3.82 -18.96 -4.16
N THR A 76 -4.25 -19.96 -4.93
CA THR A 76 -3.40 -20.83 -5.76
C THR A 76 -3.90 -20.93 -7.21
N GLY A 77 -4.74 -19.98 -7.62
CA GLY A 77 -5.35 -19.93 -8.95
C GLY A 77 -4.52 -19.08 -9.92
N THR A 78 -5.20 -18.26 -10.72
CA THR A 78 -4.57 -17.27 -11.60
C THR A 78 -4.64 -15.87 -10.99
N SER A 79 -3.74 -15.00 -11.44
CA SER A 79 -3.71 -13.59 -11.05
C SER A 79 -5.04 -12.89 -11.39
N GLU A 80 -5.53 -13.07 -12.62
CA GLU A 80 -6.81 -12.54 -13.10
C GLU A 80 -7.96 -12.93 -12.17
N ALA A 81 -8.06 -14.21 -11.78
CA ALA A 81 -9.17 -14.66 -10.95
C ALA A 81 -9.15 -14.03 -9.54
N LEU A 82 -7.97 -13.82 -8.96
CA LEU A 82 -7.85 -13.14 -7.67
C LEU A 82 -8.21 -11.65 -7.79
N PHE A 83 -7.64 -10.95 -8.77
CA PHE A 83 -7.86 -9.50 -8.92
C PHE A 83 -9.27 -9.16 -9.40
N ASP A 84 -9.89 -10.01 -10.22
CA ASP A 84 -11.31 -9.88 -10.59
C ASP A 84 -12.21 -10.01 -9.36
N PHE A 85 -11.97 -10.99 -8.49
CA PHE A 85 -12.72 -11.16 -7.25
C PHE A 85 -12.60 -9.95 -6.32
N ILE A 86 -11.39 -9.38 -6.21
CA ILE A 86 -11.14 -8.17 -5.43
C ILE A 86 -11.85 -6.96 -6.05
N ALA A 87 -11.77 -6.79 -7.38
CA ALA A 87 -12.42 -5.69 -8.09
C ALA A 87 -13.95 -5.74 -7.96
N GLU A 88 -14.55 -6.93 -8.04
CA GLU A 88 -15.99 -7.11 -7.79
C GLU A 88 -16.40 -6.74 -6.38
N ALA A 89 -15.62 -7.13 -5.37
CA ALA A 89 -15.88 -6.76 -3.97
C ALA A 89 -15.78 -5.24 -3.78
N LEU A 90 -14.78 -4.61 -4.40
CA LEU A 90 -14.60 -3.16 -4.39
C LEU A 90 -15.77 -2.43 -5.05
N ALA A 91 -16.26 -2.92 -6.20
CA ALA A 91 -17.42 -2.35 -6.88
C ALA A 91 -18.71 -2.49 -6.04
N LYS A 92 -18.92 -3.65 -5.39
CA LYS A 92 -20.04 -3.84 -4.45
C LYS A 92 -19.96 -2.85 -3.29
N PHE A 93 -18.78 -2.64 -2.72
CA PHE A 93 -18.57 -1.69 -1.63
C PHE A 93 -18.77 -0.22 -2.05
N VAL A 94 -18.31 0.16 -3.25
CA VAL A 94 -18.57 1.50 -3.81
C VAL A 94 -20.07 1.71 -4.06
N ALA A 95 -20.81 0.68 -4.49
CA ALA A 95 -22.24 0.79 -4.70
C ALA A 95 -23.06 1.04 -3.41
N THR A 96 -22.47 0.82 -2.22
CA THR A 96 -23.11 1.12 -0.93
C THR A 96 -22.78 2.53 -0.41
N GLU A 97 -22.16 3.40 -1.21
CA GLU A 97 -21.88 4.79 -0.82
C GLU A 97 -23.14 5.48 -0.27
N GLY A 98 -23.10 5.80 1.03
CA GLY A 98 -24.15 6.57 1.69
C GLY A 98 -23.95 8.07 1.53
N GLU A 99 -24.88 8.85 2.09
CA GLU A 99 -24.73 10.31 2.17
C GLU A 99 -23.40 10.70 2.83
N GLY A 100 -22.69 11.64 2.21
CA GLY A 100 -21.38 12.11 2.65
C GLY A 100 -20.17 11.39 2.03
N PHE A 101 -20.38 10.32 1.26
CA PHE A 101 -19.31 9.65 0.50
C PHE A 101 -19.51 9.81 -1.01
N HIS A 102 -19.45 11.05 -1.49
CA HIS A 102 -19.48 11.32 -2.92
C HIS A 102 -18.17 12.00 -3.34
N PRO A 103 -17.48 11.49 -4.36
CA PRO A 103 -16.43 12.24 -5.01
C PRO A 103 -16.95 13.61 -5.43
N ALA A 104 -16.11 14.64 -5.33
CA ALA A 104 -16.47 15.94 -5.90
C ALA A 104 -16.77 15.77 -7.41
N PRO A 105 -17.73 16.52 -7.99
CA PRO A 105 -18.06 16.40 -9.40
C PRO A 105 -16.81 16.48 -10.30
N GLY A 106 -16.65 15.51 -11.20
CA GLY A 106 -15.51 15.42 -12.10
C GLY A 106 -14.22 14.85 -11.48
N ARG A 107 -14.25 14.39 -10.21
CA ARG A 107 -13.14 13.66 -9.60
C ARG A 107 -13.39 12.16 -9.62
N GLN A 108 -12.39 11.44 -10.10
CA GLN A 108 -12.28 10.00 -10.00
C GLN A 108 -11.97 9.57 -8.55
N ARG A 109 -12.42 8.38 -8.15
CA ARG A 109 -12.08 7.81 -6.83
C ARG A 109 -10.60 7.42 -6.79
N GLU A 110 -9.91 7.81 -5.73
CA GLU A 110 -8.50 7.48 -5.52
C GLU A 110 -8.37 6.34 -4.51
N LEU A 111 -7.55 5.34 -4.84
CA LEU A 111 -7.33 4.13 -4.07
C LEU A 111 -5.88 4.04 -3.59
N GLY A 112 -5.69 3.89 -2.28
CA GLY A 112 -4.45 3.38 -1.70
C GLY A 112 -4.46 1.86 -1.67
N PHE A 113 -3.53 1.21 -2.36
CA PHE A 113 -3.40 -0.24 -2.39
C PHE A 113 -2.30 -0.69 -1.41
N THR A 114 -2.72 -1.23 -0.28
CA THR A 114 -1.83 -1.92 0.67
C THR A 114 -1.68 -3.37 0.25
N PHE A 115 -0.47 -3.75 -0.14
CA PHE A 115 -0.16 -5.09 -0.64
C PHE A 115 0.94 -5.72 0.22
N SER A 116 0.56 -6.67 1.06
CA SER A 116 1.40 -7.19 2.14
C SER A 116 2.27 -8.38 1.72
N PHE A 117 2.83 -8.31 0.52
CA PHE A 117 3.79 -9.27 -0.02
C PHE A 117 5.03 -8.52 -0.54
N PRO A 118 6.18 -9.19 -0.63
CA PRO A 118 7.41 -8.56 -1.12
C PRO A 118 7.24 -8.04 -2.55
N VAL A 119 7.38 -6.72 -2.71
CA VAL A 119 7.28 -6.02 -3.99
C VAL A 119 8.56 -5.23 -4.26
N TRP A 120 9.06 -5.33 -5.48
CA TRP A 120 10.07 -4.42 -6.00
C TRP A 120 9.37 -3.16 -6.54
N GLN A 121 9.33 -2.12 -5.71
CA GLN A 121 8.60 -0.90 -6.03
C GLN A 121 9.35 -0.07 -7.09
N THR A 122 8.62 0.39 -8.11
CA THR A 122 9.18 1.14 -9.25
C THR A 122 8.70 2.59 -9.27
N SER A 123 7.59 2.89 -8.61
CA SER A 123 7.10 4.24 -8.32
C SER A 123 6.18 4.21 -7.10
N ILE A 124 5.66 5.37 -6.67
CA ILE A 124 4.65 5.42 -5.60
C ILE A 124 3.40 4.59 -5.92
N ALA A 125 3.08 4.36 -7.19
CA ALA A 125 1.87 3.66 -7.62
C ALA A 125 2.15 2.53 -8.62
N SER A 126 3.32 1.89 -8.55
CA SER A 126 3.64 0.71 -9.35
C SER A 126 4.72 -0.13 -8.67
N GLY A 127 4.64 -1.45 -8.82
CA GLY A 127 5.62 -2.35 -8.22
C GLY A 127 5.43 -3.80 -8.62
N THR A 128 6.55 -4.46 -8.83
CA THR A 128 6.60 -5.83 -9.33
C THR A 128 6.61 -6.84 -8.18
N LEU A 129 5.72 -7.83 -8.20
CA LEU A 129 5.73 -8.90 -7.20
C LEU A 129 7.04 -9.70 -7.28
N ILE A 130 7.75 -9.84 -6.15
CA ILE A 130 8.97 -10.66 -6.07
C ILE A 130 8.61 -12.13 -5.86
N ARG A 131 7.74 -12.40 -4.89
CA ARG A 131 7.28 -13.75 -4.55
C ARG A 131 6.04 -13.70 -3.67
N TRP A 132 5.21 -14.73 -3.76
CA TRP A 132 4.14 -14.93 -2.79
C TRP A 132 4.67 -15.47 -1.45
N THR A 133 3.88 -15.23 -0.41
CA THR A 133 4.08 -15.74 0.95
C THR A 133 2.71 -16.10 1.54
N LYS A 134 2.64 -16.47 2.83
CA LYS A 134 1.37 -16.60 3.58
C LYS A 134 0.33 -17.53 2.92
N GLY A 135 0.78 -18.59 2.25
CA GLY A 135 -0.08 -19.58 1.61
C GLY A 135 -0.56 -19.23 0.20
N PHE A 136 -0.18 -18.06 -0.34
CA PHE A 136 -0.41 -17.74 -1.75
C PHE A 136 0.63 -18.43 -2.65
N ASN A 137 0.18 -18.89 -3.81
CA ASN A 137 1.03 -19.43 -4.87
C ASN A 137 0.37 -19.24 -6.24
N ILE A 138 0.44 -18.02 -6.78
CA ILE A 138 -0.14 -17.63 -8.07
C ILE A 138 1.01 -17.30 -9.03
N GLU A 139 1.41 -18.29 -9.84
CA GLU A 139 2.67 -18.24 -10.60
C GLU A 139 2.71 -17.12 -11.63
N ASP A 140 1.58 -16.84 -12.31
CA ASP A 140 1.46 -15.83 -13.36
C ASP A 140 1.51 -14.39 -12.85
N ALA A 141 1.34 -14.17 -11.53
CA ALA A 141 1.48 -12.84 -10.92
C ALA A 141 2.93 -12.47 -10.59
N VAL A 142 3.83 -13.45 -10.48
CA VAL A 142 5.24 -13.21 -10.13
C VAL A 142 5.90 -12.43 -11.28
N GLU A 143 6.74 -11.46 -10.93
CA GLU A 143 7.36 -10.54 -11.90
C GLU A 143 6.38 -9.61 -12.66
N GLN A 144 5.10 -9.58 -12.27
CA GLN A 144 4.11 -8.63 -12.81
C GLN A 144 3.91 -7.41 -11.88
N ASP A 145 3.52 -6.28 -12.48
CA ASP A 145 3.11 -5.07 -11.74
C ASP A 145 1.73 -5.27 -11.11
N VAL A 146 1.68 -5.37 -9.79
CA VAL A 146 0.45 -5.69 -9.04
C VAL A 146 -0.60 -4.58 -9.14
N VAL A 147 -0.17 -3.33 -9.35
CA VAL A 147 -1.10 -2.21 -9.60
C VAL A 147 -1.71 -2.34 -10.99
N GLY A 148 -0.89 -2.70 -11.98
CA GLY A 148 -1.36 -3.00 -13.33
C GLY A 148 -2.39 -4.13 -13.35
N GLU A 149 -2.13 -5.23 -12.64
CA GLU A 149 -3.08 -6.36 -12.55
C GLU A 149 -4.42 -5.94 -11.92
N LEU A 150 -4.41 -5.23 -10.79
CA LEU A 150 -5.63 -4.71 -10.18
C LEU A 150 -6.36 -3.73 -11.12
N THR A 151 -5.63 -2.85 -11.79
CA THR A 151 -6.19 -1.84 -12.69
C THR A 151 -6.92 -2.48 -13.86
N LYS A 152 -6.35 -3.53 -14.47
CA LYS A 152 -7.02 -4.30 -15.54
C LYS A 152 -8.37 -4.85 -15.09
N SER A 153 -8.43 -5.46 -13.90
CA SER A 153 -9.68 -6.02 -13.35
C SER A 153 -10.71 -4.93 -12.99
N VAL A 154 -10.27 -3.79 -12.46
CA VAL A 154 -11.12 -2.62 -12.17
C VAL A 154 -11.71 -2.03 -13.47
N GLU A 155 -10.90 -1.88 -14.51
CA GLU A 155 -11.33 -1.39 -15.83
C GLU A 155 -12.27 -2.37 -16.53
N LYS A 156 -12.01 -3.68 -16.44
CA LYS A 156 -12.83 -4.75 -17.01
C LYS A 156 -14.28 -4.68 -16.54
N ILE A 157 -14.52 -4.26 -15.30
CA ILE A 157 -15.87 -4.11 -14.73
C ILE A 157 -16.41 -2.66 -14.79
N GLY A 158 -15.65 -1.73 -15.37
CA GLY A 158 -16.06 -0.33 -15.55
C GLY A 158 -16.13 0.48 -14.26
N LEU A 159 -15.36 0.13 -13.23
CA LEU A 159 -15.33 0.87 -11.97
C LEU A 159 -14.42 2.11 -12.11
N ASP A 160 -14.99 3.31 -11.97
CA ASP A 160 -14.24 4.58 -12.05
C ASP A 160 -13.40 4.83 -10.78
N MET A 161 -12.19 4.25 -10.78
CA MET A 161 -11.25 4.30 -9.68
C MET A 161 -9.81 4.21 -10.18
N ARG A 162 -8.90 4.93 -9.52
CA ARG A 162 -7.48 4.95 -9.83
C ARG A 162 -6.64 4.63 -8.60
N VAL A 163 -5.68 3.73 -8.75
CA VAL A 163 -4.64 3.50 -7.74
C VAL A 163 -3.65 4.67 -7.77
N THR A 164 -3.50 5.36 -6.65
CA THR A 164 -2.59 6.51 -6.51
C THR A 164 -1.39 6.23 -5.61
N ALA A 165 -1.46 5.17 -4.80
CA ALA A 165 -0.35 4.69 -3.99
C ALA A 165 -0.39 3.17 -3.85
N LEU A 166 0.77 2.53 -3.98
CA LEU A 166 1.05 1.16 -3.61
C LEU A 166 1.96 1.21 -2.38
N VAL A 167 1.57 0.53 -1.31
CA VAL A 167 2.34 0.49 -0.06
C VAL A 167 2.37 -0.91 0.54
N ASN A 168 3.44 -1.23 1.26
CA ASN A 168 3.45 -2.37 2.18
C ASN A 168 2.60 -2.05 3.43
N ASP A 169 2.04 -3.06 4.10
CA ASP A 169 1.27 -2.92 5.35
C ASP A 169 2.00 -2.15 6.45
N THR A 170 3.31 -2.35 6.57
CA THR A 170 4.11 -1.67 7.57
C THR A 170 4.29 -0.18 7.23
N ILE A 171 4.39 0.16 5.94
CA ILE A 171 4.42 1.56 5.48
C ILE A 171 3.04 2.21 5.70
N GLY A 172 1.95 1.52 5.37
CA GLY A 172 0.60 2.01 5.62
C GLY A 172 0.35 2.25 7.11
N THR A 173 0.86 1.37 7.97
CA THR A 173 0.80 1.53 9.43
C THR A 173 1.60 2.75 9.90
N LEU A 174 2.80 2.97 9.36
CA LEU A 174 3.59 4.16 9.65
C LEU A 174 2.85 5.43 9.22
N ALA A 175 2.29 5.46 8.02
CA ALA A 175 1.54 6.58 7.49
C ALA A 175 0.29 6.90 8.33
N GLY A 176 -0.49 5.88 8.71
CA GLY A 176 -1.64 6.04 9.59
C GLY A 176 -1.26 6.55 10.99
N GLY A 177 -0.15 6.07 11.55
CA GLY A 177 0.41 6.60 12.79
C GLY A 177 0.82 8.07 12.66
N ARG A 178 1.55 8.40 11.60
CA ARG A 178 2.03 9.76 11.32
C ARG A 178 0.90 10.75 11.11
N TYR A 179 -0.19 10.33 10.47
CA TYR A 179 -1.40 11.14 10.31
C TYR A 179 -1.89 11.70 11.65
N HIS A 180 -1.87 10.91 12.73
CA HIS A 180 -2.32 11.34 14.05
C HIS A 180 -1.23 11.95 14.93
N ASN A 181 0.03 11.52 14.76
CA ASN A 181 1.15 11.99 15.57
C ASN A 181 2.40 12.20 14.71
N GLN A 182 2.85 13.46 14.61
CA GLN A 182 3.98 13.85 13.78
C GLN A 182 5.34 13.27 14.25
N ASP A 183 5.43 12.78 15.49
CA ASP A 183 6.65 12.19 16.06
C ASP A 183 6.83 10.69 15.68
N VAL A 184 5.89 10.08 14.96
CA VAL A 184 5.99 8.67 14.53
C VAL A 184 7.09 8.52 13.48
N ILE A 185 8.20 7.87 13.82
CA ILE A 185 9.34 7.65 12.90
C ILE A 185 9.47 6.22 12.38
N ALA A 186 8.73 5.27 12.97
CA ALA A 186 8.78 3.86 12.60
C ALA A 186 7.46 3.16 12.91
N ALA A 187 7.22 2.05 12.22
CA ALA A 187 6.14 1.12 12.50
C ALA A 187 6.68 -0.31 12.47
N VAL A 188 6.09 -1.17 13.30
CA VAL A 188 6.43 -2.59 13.38
C VAL A 188 5.14 -3.39 13.36
N ILE A 189 5.07 -4.38 12.47
CA ILE A 189 4.01 -5.38 12.45
C ILE A 189 4.49 -6.61 13.22
N LEU A 190 3.70 -7.06 14.20
CA LEU A 190 3.89 -8.29 14.95
C LEU A 190 2.60 -9.11 14.88
N GLY A 191 2.44 -9.88 13.79
CA GLY A 191 1.26 -10.71 13.54
C GLY A 191 1.65 -12.09 13.01
N THR A 192 0.95 -12.58 11.99
CA THR A 192 1.30 -13.84 11.29
C THR A 192 2.72 -13.82 10.72
N GLY A 193 3.19 -12.63 10.34
CA GLY A 193 4.59 -12.34 10.05
C GLY A 193 5.09 -11.19 10.91
N THR A 194 6.36 -10.85 10.73
CA THR A 194 6.98 -9.68 11.34
C THR A 194 7.64 -8.83 10.27
N ASN A 195 7.47 -7.52 10.34
CA ASN A 195 8.16 -6.57 9.46
C ASN A 195 8.27 -5.19 10.14
N ALA A 196 9.18 -4.35 9.66
CA ALA A 196 9.38 -3.00 10.15
C ALA A 196 9.57 -2.01 8.99
N ALA A 197 9.07 -0.79 9.17
CA ALA A 197 9.30 0.34 8.29
C ALA A 197 9.69 1.56 9.12
N TYR A 198 10.52 2.44 8.57
CA TYR A 198 10.93 3.66 9.24
C TYR A 198 11.25 4.78 8.26
N VAL A 199 11.31 6.01 8.78
CA VAL A 199 11.69 7.20 8.02
C VAL A 199 13.22 7.34 8.05
N GLU A 200 13.85 7.24 6.88
CA GLU A 200 15.28 7.47 6.70
C GLU A 200 15.52 8.82 6.01
N ARG A 201 16.69 9.39 6.27
CA ARG A 201 17.19 10.56 5.55
C ARG A 201 17.59 10.14 4.14
N ALA A 202 17.00 10.74 3.12
CA ALA A 202 17.22 10.33 1.73
C ALA A 202 18.70 10.35 1.29
N HIS A 203 19.51 11.28 1.83
CA HIS A 203 20.95 11.35 1.55
C HIS A 203 21.77 10.21 2.19
N ALA A 204 21.20 9.47 3.13
CA ALA A 204 21.83 8.33 3.79
C ALA A 204 21.51 7.00 3.09
N ILE A 205 20.99 7.03 1.86
CA ILE A 205 20.65 5.87 1.04
C ILE A 205 21.57 5.82 -0.20
N PRO A 206 22.78 5.23 -0.11
CA PRO A 206 23.72 5.23 -1.22
C PRO A 206 23.19 4.57 -2.50
N LYS A 207 22.31 3.57 -2.39
CA LYS A 207 21.70 2.91 -3.56
C LYS A 207 20.63 3.73 -4.26
N TRP A 208 20.18 4.84 -3.68
CA TRP A 208 19.24 5.76 -4.31
C TRP A 208 19.98 6.73 -5.23
N HIS A 209 19.67 6.63 -6.52
CA HIS A 209 20.27 7.47 -7.57
C HIS A 209 19.27 8.47 -8.19
N GLY A 210 18.04 8.47 -7.70
CA GLY A 210 17.01 9.41 -8.16
C GLY A 210 17.20 10.81 -7.55
N LEU A 211 16.30 11.72 -7.89
CA LEU A 211 16.29 13.06 -7.30
C LEU A 211 16.05 12.95 -5.79
N LEU A 212 16.73 13.79 -5.00
CA LEU A 212 16.46 13.89 -3.58
C LEU A 212 15.05 14.47 -3.36
N PRO A 213 14.21 13.82 -2.53
CA PRO A 213 12.93 14.35 -2.14
C PRO A 213 13.03 15.74 -1.53
N LYS A 214 12.01 16.57 -1.75
CA LYS A 214 11.93 17.92 -1.15
C LYS A 214 11.91 17.89 0.38
N SER A 215 11.29 16.86 0.97
CA SER A 215 11.26 16.62 2.41
C SER A 215 12.63 16.23 2.98
N GLY A 216 13.52 15.69 2.16
CA GLY A 216 14.75 15.02 2.60
C GLY A 216 14.52 13.66 3.28
N GLU A 217 13.27 13.18 3.30
CA GLU A 217 12.86 11.93 3.93
C GLU A 217 12.51 10.87 2.87
N MET A 218 12.72 9.61 3.22
CA MET A 218 12.27 8.45 2.45
C MET A 218 11.87 7.34 3.42
N VAL A 219 10.65 6.83 3.28
CA VAL A 219 10.24 5.66 4.06
C VAL A 219 10.89 4.42 3.49
N ILE A 220 11.45 3.58 4.36
CA ILE A 220 12.08 2.32 4.01
C ILE A 220 11.26 1.17 4.56
N ASN A 221 10.91 0.21 3.70
CA ASN A 221 10.43 -1.10 4.14
C ASN A 221 11.65 -2.01 4.36
N MET A 222 11.86 -2.48 5.59
CA MET A 222 13.07 -3.22 5.94
C MET A 222 13.07 -4.63 5.35
N GLU A 223 11.91 -5.30 5.31
CA GLU A 223 11.78 -6.76 5.06
C GLU A 223 12.78 -7.53 5.92
N TRP A 224 12.61 -7.45 7.24
CA TRP A 224 13.61 -7.90 8.22
C TRP A 224 13.63 -9.39 8.58
#